data_AF-A0A5M8Q1H9-F1
#
_entry.id   AF-A0A5M8Q1H9-F1
#
_cell.length_a   1.000
_cell.length_b   1.000
_cell.length_c   1.000
_cell.angle_alpha   90.00
_cell.angle_beta   90.00
_cell.angle_gamma   90.00
#
_symmetry.space_group_name_H-M   'P 1'
#
loop_
_entity.id
_entity.type
_entity.pdbx_description
1 polymer ?
#
loop_
_entity_poly.entity_id
_entity_poly.type
_entity_poly.pdbx_seq_one_letter_code
_entity_poly.pdbx_strand_id
1 'polypeptide(L)'
;MATVNGDVSHRPPPSGNFSASQVAYTRETRQGMDGGKRTSRAREEIHINRLPAGYELFSKPRPLTSVKKDDKYLYGHPSHHAFDSAKRFYPHFVHLMENPNARACSSQNPAPANKYTAIFRQLRENGTIKLNLKEMESSLDCRAEQKVMNAMLENIPKQSSFIPRVGEVVLWCREFEGEIVINTQTNETRVRDNTSGRDLGHPKWLAGIITQVPAEEVSLKDLLRETTKRDAESVSRFRVECFPASNGSAKESSKQYSYVPMHQIRPMCFWNEALVGIPDEEWHPSILPALKVTATMSAVEPYGATGTWPNCNIHCKGIFVGFEALFLGDAVRFTTIDTTVWGVMVLRDLQVQFKGSH
;
A
#
# COMPACT_ATOMS: atom_id res chain seq x y z
N MET A 1 -3.47 29.10 37.67
CA MET A 1 -2.19 28.37 37.71
C MET A 1 -2.28 27.22 36.71
N ALA A 2 -1.58 27.30 35.58
CA ALA A 2 -1.63 26.28 34.54
C ALA A 2 -0.81 25.06 34.98
N THR A 3 -1.44 23.89 35.07
CA THR A 3 -0.77 22.61 35.31
C THR A 3 0.24 22.34 34.20
N VAL A 4 1.50 22.13 34.56
CA VAL A 4 2.59 21.87 33.62
C VAL A 4 2.46 20.42 33.15
N ASN A 5 2.16 20.21 31.87
CA ASN A 5 1.95 18.88 31.29
C ASN A 5 3.25 18.22 30.77
N GLY A 6 4.32 18.99 30.61
CA GLY A 6 5.66 18.51 30.29
C GLY A 6 6.65 18.67 31.45
N ASP A 7 7.74 17.91 31.42
CA ASP A 7 8.83 17.99 32.38
C ASP A 7 9.93 18.95 31.88
N VAL A 8 10.02 20.12 32.52
CA VAL A 8 11.03 21.15 32.22
C VAL A 8 12.46 20.69 32.52
N SER A 9 12.64 19.68 33.38
CA SER A 9 13.95 19.13 33.71
C SER A 9 14.49 18.19 32.64
N HIS A 10 13.62 17.65 31.79
CA HIS A 10 14.00 16.80 30.68
C HIS A 10 14.63 17.66 29.56
N ARG A 11 15.96 17.59 29.49
CA ARG A 11 16.82 18.34 28.56
C ARG A 11 17.84 17.41 27.93
N PRO A 12 18.42 17.77 26.76
CA PRO A 12 19.47 16.97 26.13
C PRO A 12 20.67 16.81 27.07
N PRO A 13 21.41 15.68 26.95
CA PRO A 13 22.60 15.45 27.75
C PRO A 13 23.67 16.51 27.44
N PRO A 14 24.42 16.98 28.46
CA PRO A 14 25.41 18.06 28.31
C PRO A 14 26.61 17.67 27.42
N SER A 15 26.80 16.38 27.13
CA SER A 15 27.85 15.87 26.24
C SER A 15 27.51 15.94 24.75
N GLY A 16 26.29 16.33 24.38
CA GLY A 16 25.87 16.42 22.98
C GLY A 16 25.94 17.84 22.42
N ASN A 17 26.32 17.97 21.15
CA ASN A 17 26.22 19.22 20.39
C ASN A 17 24.76 19.54 20.06
N PHE A 18 23.98 19.99 21.05
CA PHE A 18 22.59 20.41 20.87
C PHE A 18 22.49 21.94 20.94
N SER A 19 21.72 22.54 20.03
CA SER A 19 21.35 23.95 20.08
C SER A 19 19.85 24.09 20.27
N ALA A 20 19.42 25.03 21.12
CA ALA A 20 18.01 25.36 21.24
C ALA A 20 17.52 25.92 19.89
N SER A 21 16.45 25.33 19.35
CA SER A 21 15.91 25.71 18.05
C SER A 21 14.61 26.47 18.24
N GLN A 22 14.44 27.58 17.53
CA GLN A 22 13.15 28.25 17.48
C GLN A 22 12.12 27.33 16.82
N VAL A 23 10.88 27.38 17.32
CA VAL A 23 9.75 26.65 16.76
C VAL A 23 9.36 27.27 15.41
N ALA A 24 10.14 26.97 14.38
CA ALA A 24 9.73 27.14 13.00
C ALA A 24 9.29 25.77 12.50
N TYR A 25 7.99 25.49 12.59
CA TYR A 25 7.47 24.25 12.04
C TYR A 25 7.25 24.39 10.53
N THR A 26 7.85 23.45 9.79
CA THR A 26 7.74 23.32 8.35
C THR A 26 6.36 22.79 7.97
N ARG A 27 5.81 23.42 6.93
CA ARG A 27 4.62 23.08 6.14
C ARG A 27 4.26 21.58 6.12
N GLU A 28 3.28 21.17 6.92
CA GLU A 28 2.45 19.99 6.59
C GLU A 28 1.09 20.51 6.14
N THR A 29 0.94 20.64 4.83
CA THR A 29 -0.35 20.89 4.22
C THR A 29 -1.29 19.73 4.52
N ARG A 30 -2.52 20.03 4.91
CA ARG A 30 -3.70 19.15 4.93
C ARG A 30 -3.97 18.41 3.58
N GLN A 31 -3.18 18.69 2.54
CA GLN A 31 -3.19 18.02 1.25
C GLN A 31 -2.26 16.80 1.25
N GLY A 32 -2.77 15.70 1.80
CA GLY A 32 -2.30 14.36 1.48
C GLY A 32 -3.43 13.33 1.42
N MET A 33 -4.67 13.73 1.70
CA MET A 33 -5.80 12.79 1.88
C MET A 33 -7.06 13.11 1.07
N ASP A 34 -7.06 14.16 0.25
CA ASP A 34 -8.14 14.43 -0.71
C ASP A 34 -7.64 14.14 -2.13
N GLY A 35 -7.68 12.86 -2.49
CA GLY A 35 -7.73 12.45 -3.88
C GLY A 35 -9.14 12.67 -4.40
N GLY A 36 -9.45 13.88 -4.88
CA GLY A 36 -10.70 14.14 -5.62
C GLY A 36 -11.29 15.52 -5.39
N LYS A 37 -11.37 16.28 -6.49
CA LYS A 37 -11.98 17.61 -6.67
C LYS A 37 -11.14 18.79 -6.18
N ARG A 38 -10.57 19.50 -7.16
CA ARG A 38 -10.21 20.93 -7.06
C ARG A 38 -11.48 21.74 -6.77
N THR A 39 -11.91 21.80 -5.52
CA THR A 39 -12.74 22.90 -5.04
C THR A 39 -11.84 23.89 -4.32
N SER A 40 -11.91 25.15 -4.72
CA SER A 40 -11.17 26.29 -4.17
C SER A 40 -11.61 26.65 -2.74
N ARG A 41 -11.55 25.69 -1.80
CA ARG A 41 -11.55 26.00 -0.38
C ARG A 41 -10.11 26.36 -0.01
N ALA A 42 -9.93 27.59 0.46
CA ALA A 42 -8.66 28.10 0.95
C ALA A 42 -7.99 27.05 1.86
N ARG A 43 -6.71 26.77 1.61
CA ARG A 43 -5.89 25.96 2.51
C ARG A 43 -5.87 26.65 3.87
N GLU A 44 -6.64 26.16 4.83
CA GLU A 44 -6.50 26.57 6.22
C GLU A 44 -5.18 26.00 6.76
N GLU A 45 -4.17 26.85 6.82
CA GLU A 45 -2.90 26.54 7.46
C GLU A 45 -3.09 26.66 8.97
N ILE A 46 -3.12 25.52 9.66
CA ILE A 46 -3.16 25.49 11.12
C ILE A 46 -1.72 25.45 11.62
N HIS A 47 -1.28 26.56 12.21
CA HIS A 47 0.05 26.70 12.80
C HIS A 47 -0.02 26.50 14.31
N ILE A 48 0.91 25.73 14.86
CA ILE A 48 1.09 25.66 16.32
C ILE A 48 1.91 26.89 16.73
N ASN A 49 1.23 27.88 17.30
CA ASN A 49 1.87 29.14 17.73
C ASN A 49 2.87 28.94 18.88
N ARG A 50 2.69 27.87 19.67
CA ARG A 50 3.55 27.56 20.81
C ARG A 50 3.48 26.07 21.14
N LEU A 51 4.64 25.48 21.46
CA LEU A 51 4.68 24.12 22.03
C LEU A 51 3.96 24.08 23.39
N PRO A 52 3.39 22.92 23.78
CA PRO A 52 2.83 22.73 25.11
C PRO A 52 3.83 23.08 26.22
N ALA A 53 3.34 23.58 27.35
CA ALA A 53 4.19 23.97 28.46
C ALA A 53 5.05 22.78 28.95
N GLY A 54 6.36 23.00 29.09
CA GLY A 54 7.34 21.97 29.47
C GLY A 54 8.09 21.35 28.29
N TYR A 55 7.63 21.54 27.04
CA TYR A 55 8.30 21.05 25.84
C TYR A 55 9.23 22.08 25.20
N GLU A 56 10.39 21.62 24.72
CA GLU A 56 11.39 22.46 24.05
C GLU A 56 12.10 21.71 22.91
N LEU A 57 12.35 22.41 21.81
CA LEU A 57 12.93 21.85 20.58
C LEU A 57 14.44 22.12 20.53
N PHE A 58 15.20 21.07 20.24
CA PHE A 58 16.64 21.11 20.09
C PHE A 58 17.05 20.60 18.72
N SER A 59 18.11 21.15 18.15
CA SER A 59 18.73 20.68 16.92
C SER A 59 20.07 20.04 17.22
N LYS A 60 20.39 18.95 16.52
CA LYS A 60 21.69 18.27 16.56
C LYS A 60 22.28 18.23 15.14
N PRO A 61 23.50 18.76 14.91
CA PRO A 61 24.14 18.69 13.62
C PRO A 61 24.56 17.24 13.33
N ARG A 62 24.39 16.81 12.07
CA ARG A 62 24.83 15.48 11.63
C ARG A 62 26.36 15.44 11.48
N PRO A 63 27.03 14.32 11.79
CA PRO A 63 28.49 14.20 11.68
C PRO A 63 29.03 14.31 10.24
N LEU A 64 28.18 14.07 9.23
CA LEU A 64 28.57 14.05 7.83
C LEU A 64 28.29 15.40 7.15
N THR A 65 29.36 16.03 6.67
CA THR A 65 29.39 17.35 5.99
C THR A 65 28.59 17.41 4.68
N SER A 66 28.12 16.29 4.14
CA SER A 66 27.41 16.21 2.85
C SER A 66 25.91 16.48 2.93
N VAL A 67 25.31 16.61 4.13
CA VAL A 67 23.88 16.87 4.31
C VAL A 67 23.68 18.10 5.20
N LYS A 68 23.26 19.22 4.61
CA LYS A 68 22.92 20.49 5.31
C LYS A 68 21.62 20.41 6.14
N LYS A 69 21.34 19.30 6.82
CA LYS A 69 20.13 19.14 7.64
C LYS A 69 20.50 18.70 9.04
N ASP A 70 20.08 19.51 10.02
CA ASP A 70 20.14 19.17 11.43
C ASP A 70 18.98 18.23 11.79
N ASP A 71 19.24 17.27 12.67
CA ASP A 71 18.20 16.43 13.25
C ASP A 71 17.52 17.20 14.39
N LYS A 72 16.19 17.26 14.37
CA LYS A 72 15.40 17.98 15.36
C LYS A 72 14.83 17.02 16.40
N TYR A 73 15.03 17.34 17.67
CA TYR A 73 14.58 16.56 18.82
C TYR A 73 13.74 17.42 19.75
N LEU A 74 12.54 16.95 20.08
CA LEU A 74 11.65 17.60 21.01
C LEU A 74 11.75 16.92 22.39
N TYR A 75 12.19 17.68 23.38
CA TYR A 75 12.35 17.27 24.78
C TYR A 75 11.18 17.80 25.63
N GLY A 76 10.98 17.22 26.81
CA GLY A 76 9.92 17.63 27.74
C GLY A 76 8.88 16.56 28.07
N HIS A 77 8.97 15.35 27.52
CA HIS A 77 8.08 14.25 27.91
C HIS A 77 8.38 13.78 29.35
N PRO A 78 7.38 13.58 30.23
CA PRO A 78 7.58 13.13 31.62
C PRO A 78 8.31 11.78 31.79
N SER A 79 8.33 10.95 30.74
CA SER A 79 9.08 9.68 30.75
C SER A 79 10.57 9.83 30.39
N HIS A 80 11.09 11.05 30.28
CA HIS A 80 12.45 11.34 29.82
C HIS A 80 12.79 10.75 28.43
N HIS A 81 11.79 10.65 27.54
CA HIS A 81 11.98 10.21 26.16
C HIS A 81 11.84 11.41 25.18
N ALA A 82 12.82 11.61 24.30
CA ALA A 82 12.80 12.69 23.32
C ALA A 82 12.17 12.23 22.00
N PHE A 83 11.36 13.09 21.37
CA PHE A 83 10.78 12.81 20.05
C PHE A 83 11.72 13.32 18.96
N ASP A 84 12.20 12.43 18.08
CA ASP A 84 13.13 12.74 16.97
C ASP A 84 12.42 13.16 15.66
N SER A 85 11.09 13.25 15.69
CA SER A 85 10.28 13.77 14.59
C SER A 85 8.92 14.23 15.10
N ALA A 86 8.31 15.20 14.42
CA ALA A 86 6.97 15.63 14.81
C ALA A 86 5.91 14.56 14.58
N LYS A 87 6.11 13.66 13.60
CA LYS A 87 5.23 12.51 13.40
C LYS A 87 5.12 11.65 14.65
N ARG A 88 6.23 11.47 15.39
CA ARG A 88 6.22 10.76 16.66
C ARG A 88 5.64 11.57 17.82
N PHE A 89 5.75 12.90 17.78
CA PHE A 89 5.18 13.78 18.81
C PHE A 89 3.67 13.98 18.64
N TYR A 90 3.16 14.01 17.41
CA TYR A 90 1.78 14.38 17.13
C TYR A 90 0.70 13.55 17.85
N PRO A 91 0.80 12.20 18.00
CA PRO A 91 -0.17 11.43 18.79
C PRO A 91 -0.22 11.91 20.24
N HIS A 92 0.95 12.24 20.80
CA HIS A 92 1.06 12.80 22.14
C HIS A 92 0.46 14.21 22.21
N PHE A 93 0.71 15.06 21.21
CA PHE A 93 0.10 16.38 21.11
C PHE A 93 -1.43 16.32 21.07
N VAL A 94 -2.02 15.45 20.25
CA VAL A 94 -3.47 15.25 20.20
C VAL A 94 -4.01 14.80 21.56
N HIS A 95 -3.34 13.84 22.21
CA HIS A 95 -3.72 13.38 23.54
C HIS A 95 -3.71 14.51 24.58
N LEU A 96 -2.69 15.39 24.56
CA LEU A 96 -2.61 16.57 25.44
C LEU A 96 -3.75 17.57 25.19
N MET A 97 -4.18 17.72 23.93
CA MET A 97 -5.28 18.62 23.57
C MET A 97 -6.64 18.06 23.98
N GLU A 98 -6.84 16.75 23.88
CA GLU A 98 -8.07 16.06 24.27
C GLU A 98 -8.18 15.83 25.78
N ASN A 99 -7.05 15.70 26.49
CA ASN A 99 -6.98 15.36 27.91
C ASN A 99 -6.08 16.34 28.69
N PRO A 100 -6.51 17.59 28.92
CA PRO A 100 -5.67 18.64 29.49
C PRO A 100 -5.15 18.38 30.92
N ASN A 101 -5.74 17.41 31.63
CA ASN A 101 -5.40 17.04 33.02
C ASN A 101 -4.66 15.70 33.15
N ALA A 102 -4.32 15.02 32.04
CA ALA A 102 -3.64 13.74 32.10
C ALA A 102 -2.15 13.91 32.46
N ARG A 103 -1.74 13.37 33.62
CA ARG A 103 -0.36 13.48 34.14
C ARG A 103 0.64 12.52 33.49
N ALA A 104 0.18 11.54 32.71
CA ALA A 104 1.05 10.58 32.05
C ALA A 104 0.35 9.94 30.85
N CYS A 105 0.88 10.17 29.66
CA CYS A 105 0.64 9.27 28.53
C CYS A 105 1.53 8.04 28.76
N SER A 106 0.96 6.83 28.79
CA SER A 106 1.68 5.56 28.92
C SER A 106 2.50 5.19 27.67
N SER A 107 2.99 6.18 26.92
CA SER A 107 3.91 6.02 25.79
C SER A 107 5.34 5.74 26.26
N GLN A 108 5.51 4.83 27.24
CA GLN A 108 6.81 4.22 27.55
C GLN A 108 7.32 3.35 26.40
N ASN A 109 6.46 3.05 25.44
CA ASN A 109 6.86 2.33 24.25
C ASN A 109 6.76 3.26 23.03
N PRO A 110 7.82 3.37 22.21
CA PRO A 110 7.66 3.99 20.90
C PRO A 110 6.47 3.31 20.23
N ALA A 111 5.60 4.12 19.60
CA ALA A 111 4.52 3.59 18.78
C ALA A 111 5.12 2.45 17.92
N PRO A 112 4.59 1.22 18.01
CA PRO A 112 5.20 0.08 17.36
C PRO A 112 5.36 0.40 15.87
N ALA A 113 6.55 0.11 15.33
CA ALA A 113 6.93 0.47 13.97
C ALA A 113 5.95 -0.05 12.90
N ASN A 114 5.19 -1.09 13.22
CA ASN A 114 4.00 -1.50 12.48
C ASN A 114 2.98 -2.24 13.38
N LYS A 115 1.75 -2.42 12.88
CA LYS A 115 0.64 -3.12 13.55
C LYS A 115 1.02 -4.53 14.02
N TYR A 116 1.81 -5.26 13.24
CA TYR A 116 2.20 -6.64 13.52
C TYR A 116 3.15 -6.75 14.72
N THR A 117 4.14 -5.87 14.84
CA THR A 117 5.05 -5.85 15.99
C THR A 117 4.30 -5.61 17.30
N ALA A 118 3.25 -4.78 17.27
CA ALA A 118 2.38 -4.55 18.42
C ALA A 118 1.69 -5.85 18.87
N ILE A 119 1.07 -6.54 17.90
CA ILE A 119 0.35 -7.81 18.10
C ILE A 119 1.29 -8.86 18.67
N PHE A 120 2.46 -9.07 18.06
CA PHE A 120 3.41 -10.08 18.51
C PHE A 120 4.02 -9.76 19.88
N ARG A 121 4.26 -8.48 20.18
CA ARG A 121 4.74 -8.07 21.51
C ARG A 121 3.71 -8.41 22.59
N GLN A 122 2.45 -8.00 22.39
CA GLN A 122 1.38 -8.31 23.35
C GLN A 122 1.19 -9.82 23.52
N LEU A 123 1.26 -10.59 22.42
CA LEU A 123 1.16 -12.04 22.49
C LEU A 123 2.29 -12.68 23.28
N ARG A 124 3.53 -12.17 23.16
CA ARG A 124 4.68 -12.64 23.95
C ARG A 124 4.57 -12.28 25.43
N GLU A 125 4.10 -11.08 25.74
CA GLU A 125 3.99 -10.57 27.11
C GLU A 125 2.83 -11.23 27.87
N ASN A 126 1.66 -11.35 27.24
CA ASN A 126 0.44 -11.82 27.90
C ASN A 126 0.18 -13.32 27.70
N GLY A 127 0.96 -13.99 26.84
CA GLY A 127 0.78 -15.39 26.46
C GLY A 127 -0.46 -15.66 25.58
N THR A 128 -1.50 -14.83 25.68
CA THR A 128 -2.72 -14.91 24.87
C THR A 128 -3.08 -13.56 24.30
N ILE A 129 -3.76 -13.56 23.16
CA ILE A 129 -4.26 -12.35 22.52
C ILE A 129 -5.69 -12.55 22.03
N LYS A 130 -6.53 -11.56 22.32
CA LYS A 130 -7.88 -11.41 21.76
C LYS A 130 -8.11 -9.94 21.48
N LEU A 131 -7.49 -9.47 20.42
CA LEU A 131 -7.60 -8.09 19.96
C LEU A 131 -8.75 -7.97 18.96
N ASN A 132 -9.64 -7.03 19.22
CA ASN A 132 -10.65 -6.56 18.28
C ASN A 132 -10.29 -5.11 17.91
N LEU A 133 -9.93 -4.84 16.65
CA LEU A 133 -9.20 -3.60 16.27
C LEU A 133 -9.97 -2.28 16.33
N LYS A 134 -11.12 -2.17 17.01
CA LYS A 134 -11.61 -0.83 17.43
C LYS A 134 -10.53 -0.06 18.22
N GLU A 135 -9.58 -0.76 18.85
CA GLU A 135 -8.53 -0.16 19.68
C GLU A 135 -7.24 0.22 18.93
N MET A 136 -7.03 -0.25 17.69
CA MET A 136 -5.81 0.05 16.90
C MET A 136 -5.97 1.25 15.95
N GLU A 137 -7.13 1.91 15.94
CA GLU A 137 -7.42 3.18 15.25
C GLU A 137 -6.62 4.38 15.83
N SER A 138 -5.78 4.14 16.83
CA SER A 138 -4.98 5.13 17.54
C SER A 138 -3.64 5.45 16.88
N SER A 139 -3.16 4.64 15.91
CA SER A 139 -1.94 4.96 15.17
C SER A 139 -2.21 5.96 14.03
N LEU A 140 -1.29 6.92 13.82
CA LEU A 140 -1.44 7.94 12.78
C LEU A 140 -1.42 7.37 11.37
N ASP A 141 -0.61 6.33 11.15
CA ASP A 141 -0.52 5.65 9.87
C ASP A 141 -1.87 4.96 9.56
N CYS A 142 -2.53 4.37 10.58
CA CYS A 142 -3.89 3.86 10.44
C CYS A 142 -4.84 4.96 9.99
N ARG A 143 -4.90 6.08 10.72
CA ARG A 143 -5.85 7.18 10.43
C ARG A 143 -5.60 7.80 9.06
N ALA A 144 -4.35 7.79 8.59
CA ALA A 144 -3.97 8.33 7.30
C ALA A 144 -4.43 7.45 6.13
N GLU A 145 -4.27 6.15 6.25
CA GLU A 145 -4.62 5.19 5.21
C GLU A 145 -6.12 4.83 5.23
N GLN A 146 -6.78 4.96 6.38
CA GLN A 146 -8.14 4.46 6.61
C GLN A 146 -9.18 5.06 5.66
N LYS A 147 -9.06 6.34 5.26
CA LYS A 147 -10.00 6.94 4.30
C LYS A 147 -9.90 6.31 2.92
N VAL A 148 -8.68 6.18 2.40
CA VAL A 148 -8.42 5.61 1.07
C VAL A 148 -8.73 4.12 1.08
N MET A 149 -8.34 3.41 2.14
CA MET A 149 -8.61 1.99 2.32
C MET A 149 -10.12 1.71 2.43
N ASN A 150 -10.86 2.48 3.24
CA ASN A 150 -12.32 2.31 3.35
C ASN A 150 -13.01 2.59 2.02
N ALA A 151 -12.63 3.66 1.31
CA ALA A 151 -13.19 3.95 -0.01
C ALA A 151 -12.91 2.82 -1.01
N MET A 152 -11.70 2.23 -0.99
CA MET A 152 -11.38 1.06 -1.80
C MET A 152 -12.28 -0.13 -1.42
N LEU A 153 -12.35 -0.48 -0.13
CA LEU A 153 -13.13 -1.60 0.37
C LEU A 153 -14.63 -1.47 0.08
N GLU A 154 -15.19 -0.26 0.14
CA GLU A 154 -16.60 0.01 -0.21
C GLU A 154 -16.89 -0.11 -1.70
N ASN A 155 -15.87 0.05 -2.55
CA ASN A 155 -16.01 -0.04 -4.00
C ASN A 155 -15.79 -1.45 -4.54
N ILE A 156 -15.04 -2.30 -3.83
CA ILE A 156 -14.77 -3.68 -4.26
C ILE A 156 -16.05 -4.47 -4.58
N PRO A 157 -17.11 -4.47 -3.74
CA PRO A 157 -18.34 -5.20 -4.06
C PRO A 157 -19.13 -4.62 -5.24
N LYS A 158 -18.87 -3.36 -5.61
CA LYS A 158 -19.55 -2.67 -6.72
C LYS A 158 -18.82 -2.88 -8.04
N GLN A 159 -17.53 -3.21 -7.98
CA GLN A 159 -16.71 -3.45 -9.15
C GLN A 159 -16.98 -4.85 -9.70
N SER A 160 -17.13 -4.94 -11.03
CA SER A 160 -17.30 -6.25 -11.68
C SER A 160 -16.03 -7.08 -11.53
N SER A 161 -16.18 -8.40 -11.31
CA SER A 161 -15.06 -9.31 -11.02
C SER A 161 -14.04 -9.45 -12.13
N PHE A 162 -14.37 -9.07 -13.37
CA PHE A 162 -13.43 -9.12 -14.50
C PHE A 162 -12.49 -7.90 -14.55
N ILE A 163 -12.75 -6.86 -13.77
CA ILE A 163 -11.95 -5.64 -13.74
C ILE A 163 -10.80 -5.83 -12.74
N PRO A 164 -9.54 -5.70 -13.17
CA PRO A 164 -8.40 -5.88 -12.28
C PRO A 164 -8.37 -4.78 -11.21
N ARG A 165 -7.86 -5.11 -10.04
CA ARG A 165 -7.89 -4.25 -8.85
C ARG A 165 -6.57 -3.53 -8.65
N VAL A 166 -6.61 -2.40 -7.95
CA VAL A 166 -5.41 -1.66 -7.57
C VAL A 166 -4.50 -2.57 -6.72
N GLY A 167 -3.22 -2.63 -7.10
CA GLY A 167 -2.20 -3.47 -6.48
C GLY A 167 -2.04 -4.84 -7.15
N GLU A 168 -2.95 -5.26 -8.02
CA GLU A 168 -2.78 -6.52 -8.76
C GLU A 168 -1.69 -6.40 -9.81
N VAL A 169 -0.96 -7.51 -9.98
CA VAL A 169 0.04 -7.65 -11.03
C VAL A 169 -0.64 -8.19 -12.27
N VAL A 170 -0.33 -7.58 -13.41
CA VAL A 170 -0.91 -7.92 -14.70
C VAL A 170 0.17 -8.03 -15.77
N LEU A 171 -0.12 -8.83 -16.79
CA LEU A 171 0.52 -8.74 -18.08
C LEU A 171 -0.21 -7.69 -18.92
N TRP A 172 0.53 -6.89 -19.67
CA TRP A 172 -0.05 -5.84 -20.49
C TRP A 172 0.80 -5.54 -21.72
N CYS A 173 0.18 -4.98 -22.77
CA CYS A 173 0.87 -4.49 -23.95
C CYS A 173 0.71 -2.98 -24.06
N ARG A 174 1.75 -2.26 -24.46
CA ARG A 174 1.67 -0.79 -24.66
C ARG A 174 0.75 -0.44 -25.81
N GLU A 175 1.08 -0.94 -26.99
CA GLU A 175 0.37 -0.63 -28.23
C GLU A 175 0.49 -1.84 -29.17
N PHE A 176 -0.65 -2.23 -29.76
CA PHE A 176 -0.72 -3.14 -30.89
C PHE A 176 -1.97 -2.81 -31.70
N GLU A 177 -1.93 -3.11 -32.99
CA GLU A 177 -3.09 -3.00 -33.88
C GLU A 177 -3.70 -4.40 -34.06
N GLY A 178 -5.01 -4.52 -33.85
CA GLY A 178 -5.75 -5.78 -34.00
C GLY A 178 -6.30 -6.36 -32.70
N GLU A 179 -6.51 -7.67 -32.67
CA GLU A 179 -7.09 -8.41 -31.56
C GLU A 179 -6.17 -9.54 -31.09
N ILE A 180 -6.12 -9.75 -29.78
CA ILE A 180 -5.37 -10.87 -29.18
C ILE A 180 -6.22 -12.13 -29.28
N VAL A 181 -5.71 -13.12 -30.00
CA VAL A 181 -6.37 -14.41 -30.24
C VAL A 181 -5.46 -15.56 -29.81
N ILE A 182 -6.07 -16.67 -29.40
CA ILE A 182 -5.33 -17.91 -29.12
C ILE A 182 -5.34 -18.76 -30.40
N ASN A 183 -4.16 -19.19 -30.85
CA ASN A 183 -4.06 -20.18 -31.91
C ASN A 183 -4.44 -21.55 -31.36
N THR A 184 -5.54 -22.13 -31.83
CA THR A 184 -6.06 -23.41 -31.31
C THR A 184 -5.15 -24.62 -31.57
N GLN A 185 -4.20 -24.52 -32.49
CA GLN A 185 -3.27 -25.62 -32.81
C GLN A 185 -2.03 -25.58 -31.93
N THR A 186 -1.47 -24.39 -31.70
CA THR A 186 -0.22 -24.21 -30.93
C THR A 186 -0.45 -23.77 -29.49
N ASN A 187 -1.69 -23.38 -29.15
CA ASN A 187 -2.06 -22.68 -27.90
C ASN A 187 -1.27 -21.38 -27.66
N GLU A 188 -0.65 -20.83 -28.70
CA GLU A 188 0.09 -19.57 -28.61
C GLU A 188 -0.86 -18.38 -28.65
N THR A 189 -0.55 -17.37 -27.85
CA THR A 189 -1.23 -16.08 -27.93
C THR A 189 -0.62 -15.26 -29.06
N ARG A 190 -1.46 -14.80 -30.00
CA ARG A 190 -1.07 -14.07 -31.22
C ARG A 190 -1.91 -12.82 -31.41
N VAL A 191 -1.34 -11.80 -32.05
CA VAL A 191 -2.08 -10.60 -32.45
C VAL A 191 -2.55 -10.79 -33.88
N ARG A 192 -3.85 -10.63 -34.14
CA ARG A 192 -4.43 -10.73 -35.48
C ARG A 192 -4.94 -9.37 -35.92
N ASP A 193 -4.57 -8.95 -37.12
CA ASP A 193 -5.13 -7.74 -37.73
C ASP A 193 -6.62 -7.92 -38.01
N ASN A 194 -7.43 -6.96 -37.56
CA ASN A 194 -8.88 -6.96 -37.73
C ASN A 194 -9.31 -6.76 -39.18
N THR A 195 -8.48 -6.08 -39.99
CA THR A 195 -8.83 -5.76 -41.38
C THR A 195 -8.42 -6.89 -42.32
N SER A 196 -7.16 -7.31 -42.26
CA SER A 196 -6.61 -8.30 -43.17
C SER A 196 -6.68 -9.75 -42.67
N GLY A 197 -7.00 -9.96 -41.39
CA GLY A 197 -6.99 -11.28 -40.74
C GLY A 197 -5.59 -11.89 -40.58
N ARG A 198 -4.54 -11.14 -40.92
CA ARG A 198 -3.15 -11.61 -40.86
C ARG A 198 -2.67 -11.73 -39.44
N ASP A 199 -1.82 -12.72 -39.20
CA ASP A 199 -1.08 -12.88 -37.96
C ASP A 199 0.07 -11.86 -37.92
N LEU A 200 0.09 -11.03 -36.88
CA LEU A 200 1.08 -9.98 -36.64
C LEU A 200 2.16 -10.42 -35.64
N GLY A 201 2.13 -11.67 -35.18
CA GLY A 201 3.13 -12.20 -34.25
C GLY A 201 2.62 -12.31 -32.81
N HIS A 202 3.56 -12.52 -31.89
CA HIS A 202 3.27 -12.54 -30.47
C HIS A 202 3.00 -11.14 -29.91
N PRO A 203 2.07 -10.98 -28.96
CA PRO A 203 1.94 -9.75 -28.21
C PRO A 203 3.23 -9.45 -27.44
N LYS A 204 3.65 -8.19 -27.44
CA LYS A 204 4.81 -7.73 -26.66
C LYS A 204 4.38 -7.54 -25.22
N TRP A 205 4.34 -8.62 -24.45
CA TRP A 205 3.93 -8.62 -23.05
C TRP A 205 4.95 -7.91 -22.16
N LEU A 206 4.48 -6.97 -21.37
CA LEU A 206 5.15 -6.40 -20.21
C LEU A 206 4.42 -6.86 -18.96
N ALA A 207 5.08 -6.77 -17.80
CA ALA A 207 4.48 -7.03 -16.51
C ALA A 207 4.45 -5.73 -15.69
N GLY A 208 3.35 -5.47 -15.01
CA GLY A 208 3.15 -4.24 -14.27
C GLY A 208 2.12 -4.37 -13.15
N ILE A 209 1.98 -3.32 -12.35
CA ILE A 209 1.02 -3.22 -11.25
C ILE A 209 -0.07 -2.23 -11.63
N ILE A 210 -1.33 -2.57 -11.39
CA ILE A 210 -2.44 -1.63 -11.50
C ILE A 210 -2.33 -0.61 -10.36
N THR A 211 -2.15 0.66 -10.71
CA THR A 211 -2.10 1.76 -9.73
C THR A 211 -3.37 2.58 -9.70
N GLN A 212 -4.18 2.50 -10.76
CA GLN A 212 -5.46 3.19 -10.85
C GLN A 212 -6.41 2.41 -11.76
N VAL A 213 -7.67 2.28 -11.32
CA VAL A 213 -8.78 1.80 -12.16
C VAL A 213 -9.52 3.00 -12.77
N PRO A 214 -10.12 2.85 -13.96
CA PRO A 214 -10.87 3.93 -14.60
C PRO A 214 -12.08 4.33 -13.75
N ALA A 215 -12.40 5.62 -13.79
CA ALA A 215 -13.61 6.16 -13.16
C ALA A 215 -14.83 6.04 -14.10
N GLU A 216 -14.59 6.03 -15.41
CA GLU A 216 -15.62 5.70 -16.41
C GLU A 216 -15.93 4.19 -16.38
N GLU A 217 -17.18 3.84 -16.66
CA GLU A 217 -17.62 2.44 -16.63
C GLU A 217 -16.89 1.60 -17.70
N VAL A 218 -16.41 0.43 -17.28
CA VAL A 218 -15.80 -0.58 -18.15
C VAL A 218 -16.85 -1.63 -18.45
N SER A 219 -17.23 -1.72 -19.73
CA SER A 219 -18.20 -2.69 -20.22
C SER A 219 -17.51 -4.03 -20.54
N LEU A 220 -18.27 -5.13 -20.56
CA LEU A 220 -17.75 -6.42 -21.02
C LEU A 220 -17.19 -6.39 -22.45
N LYS A 221 -17.65 -5.46 -23.31
CA LYS A 221 -17.14 -5.29 -24.67
C LYS A 221 -15.69 -4.77 -24.66
N ASP A 222 -15.30 -4.03 -23.63
CA ASP A 222 -13.94 -3.50 -23.45
C ASP A 222 -12.88 -4.60 -23.28
N LEU A 223 -13.28 -5.83 -22.96
CA LEU A 223 -12.39 -7.01 -22.92
C LEU A 223 -11.81 -7.38 -24.29
N LEU A 224 -12.60 -7.17 -25.35
CA LEU A 224 -12.20 -7.50 -26.72
C LEU A 224 -11.61 -6.28 -27.42
N ARG A 225 -12.27 -5.13 -27.28
CA ARG A 225 -11.86 -3.87 -27.92
C ARG A 225 -12.34 -2.68 -27.11
N GLU A 226 -11.57 -1.60 -27.11
CA GLU A 226 -11.97 -0.36 -26.44
C GLU A 226 -13.26 0.21 -27.06
N THR A 227 -14.25 0.43 -26.22
CA THR A 227 -15.47 1.17 -26.57
C THR A 227 -15.19 2.66 -26.60
N THR A 228 -16.02 3.44 -27.31
CA THR A 228 -15.85 4.89 -27.36
C THR A 228 -16.02 5.51 -25.98
N LYS A 229 -14.92 6.05 -25.44
CA LYS A 229 -14.86 6.74 -24.15
C LYS A 229 -15.06 8.24 -24.34
N ARG A 230 -15.77 8.87 -23.41
CA ARG A 230 -16.08 10.31 -23.49
C ARG A 230 -14.99 11.16 -22.85
N ASP A 231 -14.38 10.64 -21.80
CA ASP A 231 -13.41 11.35 -20.99
C ASP A 231 -11.97 11.11 -21.47
N ALA A 232 -11.04 11.90 -20.92
CA ALA A 232 -9.61 11.74 -21.16
C ALA A 232 -9.11 10.36 -20.75
N GLU A 233 -8.04 9.89 -21.38
CA GLU A 233 -7.44 8.57 -21.13
C GLU A 233 -7.14 8.31 -19.64
N SER A 234 -6.73 9.34 -18.90
CA SER A 234 -6.44 9.23 -17.46
C SER A 234 -7.66 8.92 -16.58
N VAL A 235 -8.86 9.11 -17.13
CA VAL A 235 -10.15 8.85 -16.48
C VAL A 235 -10.75 7.54 -16.97
N SER A 236 -10.54 7.21 -18.24
CA SER A 236 -11.22 6.11 -18.94
C SER A 236 -10.38 4.82 -19.07
N ARG A 237 -9.06 4.87 -18.81
CA ARG A 237 -8.14 3.73 -18.89
C ARG A 237 -7.48 3.40 -17.55
N PHE A 238 -6.88 2.21 -17.48
CA PHE A 238 -6.14 1.74 -16.30
C PHE A 238 -4.74 2.33 -16.30
N ARG A 239 -4.29 2.82 -15.14
CA ARG A 239 -2.89 3.22 -14.97
C ARG A 239 -2.06 2.02 -14.54
N VAL A 240 -1.15 1.59 -15.38
CA VAL A 240 -0.25 0.45 -15.13
C VAL A 240 1.17 0.94 -14.98
N GLU A 241 1.82 0.57 -13.88
CA GLU A 241 3.24 0.84 -13.64
C GLU A 241 4.07 -0.41 -13.92
N CYS A 242 5.01 -0.29 -14.87
CA CYS A 242 5.86 -1.41 -15.29
C CYS A 242 6.84 -1.81 -14.18
N PHE A 243 7.11 -3.11 -14.03
CA PHE A 243 8.16 -3.55 -13.10
C PHE A 243 9.56 -3.08 -13.56
N PRO A 244 10.43 -2.69 -12.61
CA PRO A 244 11.80 -2.31 -12.92
C PRO A 244 12.59 -3.48 -13.51
N ALA A 245 13.34 -3.22 -14.57
CA ALA A 245 14.30 -4.18 -15.10
C ALA A 245 15.41 -4.41 -14.07
N SER A 246 15.75 -5.67 -13.79
CA SER A 246 16.79 -6.04 -12.84
C SER A 246 18.21 -5.70 -13.32
N ASN A 247 18.38 -5.54 -14.63
CA ASN A 247 19.61 -5.20 -15.32
C ASN A 247 19.48 -3.77 -15.88
N GLY A 248 20.40 -2.87 -15.51
CA GLY A 248 20.30 -1.43 -15.76
C GLY A 248 20.31 -0.94 -17.22
N SER A 249 20.04 -1.80 -18.21
CA SER A 249 19.94 -1.48 -19.64
C SER A 249 18.58 -0.88 -20.04
N ALA A 250 17.50 -1.13 -19.30
CA ALA A 250 16.16 -0.59 -19.56
C ALA A 250 15.72 0.48 -18.54
N LYS A 251 16.64 1.35 -18.13
CA LYS A 251 16.43 2.36 -17.09
C LYS A 251 15.35 3.41 -17.40
N GLU A 252 14.95 3.57 -18.66
CA GLU A 252 13.97 4.59 -19.07
C GLU A 252 12.57 4.01 -19.30
N SER A 253 12.44 2.82 -19.89
CA SER A 253 11.13 2.19 -20.15
C SER A 253 10.45 1.67 -18.87
N SER A 254 11.23 1.38 -17.82
CA SER A 254 10.74 0.84 -16.55
C SER A 254 10.18 1.86 -15.57
N LYS A 255 10.33 3.17 -15.82
CA LYS A 255 9.81 4.23 -14.93
C LYS A 255 8.52 4.89 -15.43
N GLN A 256 8.03 4.47 -16.58
CA GLN A 256 6.85 5.07 -17.19
C GLN A 256 5.61 4.27 -16.82
N TYR A 257 4.67 4.95 -16.17
CA TYR A 257 3.29 4.47 -16.14
C TYR A 257 2.68 4.61 -17.54
N SER A 258 1.67 3.81 -17.84
CA SER A 258 0.89 3.96 -19.07
C SER A 258 -0.59 3.82 -18.75
N TYR A 259 -1.42 4.56 -19.49
CA TYR A 259 -2.86 4.43 -19.43
C TYR A 259 -3.29 3.47 -20.53
N VAL A 260 -3.75 2.27 -20.14
CA VAL A 260 -4.08 1.20 -21.08
C VAL A 260 -5.54 0.79 -20.98
N PRO A 261 -6.21 0.53 -22.11
CA PRO A 261 -7.56 -0.01 -22.15
C PRO A 261 -7.60 -1.48 -21.70
N MET A 262 -8.80 -1.93 -21.31
CA MET A 262 -9.01 -3.26 -20.73
C MET A 262 -8.52 -4.42 -21.63
N HIS A 263 -8.76 -4.36 -22.95
CA HIS A 263 -8.37 -5.42 -23.89
C HIS A 263 -6.85 -5.66 -23.98
N GLN A 264 -6.03 -4.71 -23.54
CA GLN A 264 -4.57 -4.81 -23.52
C GLN A 264 -4.01 -5.42 -22.23
N ILE A 265 -4.87 -5.75 -21.26
CA ILE A 265 -4.48 -6.27 -19.96
C ILE A 265 -4.86 -7.75 -19.84
N ARG A 266 -4.00 -8.56 -19.26
CA ARG A 266 -4.28 -9.95 -18.85
C ARG A 266 -3.87 -10.15 -17.39
N PRO A 267 -4.68 -10.85 -16.59
CA PRO A 267 -4.28 -11.24 -15.24
C PRO A 267 -2.95 -12.01 -15.27
N MET A 268 -2.05 -11.71 -14.34
CA MET A 268 -0.74 -12.38 -14.28
C MET A 268 -0.86 -13.88 -13.96
N CYS A 269 -1.99 -14.37 -13.42
CA CYS A 269 -2.22 -15.81 -13.26
C CYS A 269 -2.12 -16.59 -14.57
N PHE A 270 -2.42 -15.95 -15.71
CA PHE A 270 -2.34 -16.56 -17.04
C PHE A 270 -0.98 -16.37 -17.73
N TRP A 271 0.09 -16.14 -16.96
CA TRP A 271 1.40 -15.87 -17.56
C TRP A 271 1.93 -17.05 -18.38
N ASN A 272 1.68 -18.28 -17.93
CA ASN A 272 2.10 -19.48 -18.66
C ASN A 272 1.42 -19.55 -20.02
N GLU A 273 0.12 -19.25 -20.07
CA GLU A 273 -0.70 -19.24 -21.28
C GLU A 273 -0.38 -18.06 -22.20
N ALA A 274 -0.11 -16.89 -21.62
CA ALA A 274 0.19 -15.68 -22.38
C ALA A 274 1.56 -15.73 -23.07
N LEU A 275 2.53 -16.46 -22.48
CA LEU A 275 3.91 -16.54 -22.96
C LEU A 275 4.22 -17.82 -23.75
N VAL A 276 3.23 -18.70 -23.99
CA VAL A 276 3.41 -19.90 -24.84
C VAL A 276 3.98 -19.50 -26.20
N GLY A 277 5.04 -20.20 -26.61
CA GLY A 277 5.72 -20.00 -27.90
C GLY A 277 6.74 -18.88 -27.93
N ILE A 278 6.90 -18.11 -26.85
CA ILE A 278 7.88 -17.02 -26.74
C ILE A 278 9.09 -17.52 -25.94
N PRO A 279 10.30 -17.60 -26.53
CA PRO A 279 11.51 -17.97 -25.81
C PRO A 279 11.79 -17.04 -24.62
N ASP A 280 12.29 -17.60 -23.52
CA ASP A 280 12.58 -16.86 -22.27
C ASP A 280 13.54 -15.68 -22.51
N GLU A 281 14.44 -15.78 -23.49
CA GLU A 281 15.37 -14.71 -23.87
C GLU A 281 14.68 -13.49 -24.50
N GLU A 282 13.48 -13.70 -25.07
CA GLU A 282 12.66 -12.65 -25.69
C GLU A 282 11.66 -12.04 -24.71
N TRP A 283 11.55 -12.56 -23.49
CA TRP A 283 10.67 -12.01 -22.47
C TRP A 283 11.09 -10.59 -22.10
N HIS A 284 10.10 -9.70 -21.93
CA HIS A 284 10.39 -8.35 -21.47
C HIS A 284 11.03 -8.40 -20.05
N PRO A 285 12.08 -7.61 -19.76
CA PRO A 285 12.80 -7.64 -18.49
C PRO A 285 11.96 -7.39 -17.21
N SER A 286 10.72 -6.91 -17.36
CA SER A 286 9.76 -6.74 -16.27
C SER A 286 9.15 -8.06 -15.77
N ILE A 287 9.11 -9.10 -16.62
CA ILE A 287 8.38 -10.34 -16.34
C ILE A 287 9.02 -11.12 -15.20
N LEU A 288 10.35 -11.33 -15.23
CA LEU A 288 11.04 -12.09 -14.18
C LEU A 288 10.92 -11.43 -12.79
N PRO A 289 11.09 -10.10 -12.61
CA PRO A 289 10.77 -9.43 -11.36
C PRO A 289 9.32 -9.60 -10.91
N ALA A 290 8.35 -9.52 -11.83
CA ALA A 290 6.94 -9.73 -11.51
C ALA A 290 6.67 -11.17 -11.02
N LEU A 291 7.30 -12.17 -11.65
CA LEU A 291 7.19 -13.57 -11.23
C LEU A 291 7.75 -13.81 -9.82
N LYS A 292 8.75 -13.05 -9.38
CA LYS A 292 9.26 -13.15 -7.99
C LYS A 292 8.23 -12.72 -6.95
N VAL A 293 7.28 -11.85 -7.33
CA VAL A 293 6.20 -11.41 -6.42
C VAL A 293 5.20 -12.53 -6.17
N THR A 294 5.11 -13.54 -7.05
CA THR A 294 4.15 -14.67 -6.90
C THR A 294 4.32 -15.45 -5.60
N ALA A 295 5.53 -15.46 -5.02
CA ALA A 295 5.84 -16.14 -3.76
C ALA A 295 5.55 -15.28 -2.51
N THR A 296 4.84 -14.16 -2.65
CA THR A 296 4.55 -13.24 -1.54
C THR A 296 3.08 -13.30 -1.15
N MET A 297 2.79 -12.97 0.11
CA MET A 297 1.43 -12.72 0.57
C MET A 297 1.42 -11.53 1.54
N SER A 298 0.34 -10.76 1.55
CA SER A 298 0.19 -9.62 2.45
C SER A 298 -1.27 -9.41 2.83
N ALA A 299 -1.56 -9.34 4.14
CA ALA A 299 -2.91 -9.08 4.62
C ALA A 299 -3.31 -7.61 4.40
N VAL A 300 -4.52 -7.41 3.91
CA VAL A 300 -5.14 -6.11 3.67
C VAL A 300 -6.12 -5.80 4.79
N GLU A 301 -5.93 -4.63 5.41
CA GLU A 301 -6.71 -4.16 6.54
C GLU A 301 -6.91 -5.25 7.62
N PRO A 302 -5.83 -5.68 8.31
CA PRO A 302 -5.96 -6.50 9.51
C PRO A 302 -6.87 -5.81 10.51
N TYR A 303 -7.83 -6.53 11.09
CA TYR A 303 -8.84 -6.01 12.02
C TYR A 303 -9.00 -6.84 13.31
N GLY A 304 -8.27 -7.95 13.44
CA GLY A 304 -8.27 -8.73 14.68
C GLY A 304 -7.01 -9.55 14.82
N ALA A 305 -6.71 -9.94 16.06
CA ALA A 305 -5.76 -11.01 16.31
C ALA A 305 -6.26 -11.90 17.44
N THR A 306 -6.18 -13.22 17.25
CA THR A 306 -6.55 -14.22 18.24
C THR A 306 -5.52 -15.33 18.30
N GLY A 307 -5.10 -15.73 19.49
CA GLY A 307 -4.19 -16.86 19.62
C GLY A 307 -3.51 -16.96 20.97
N THR A 308 -2.66 -17.97 21.09
CA THR A 308 -1.86 -18.28 22.26
C THR A 308 -0.43 -18.51 21.80
N TRP A 309 0.54 -17.85 22.44
CA TRP A 309 1.95 -17.95 22.05
C TRP A 309 2.39 -19.42 21.97
N PRO A 310 3.07 -19.85 20.89
CA PRO A 310 3.63 -19.03 19.80
C PRO A 310 2.73 -18.90 18.56
N ASN A 311 1.45 -19.31 18.66
CA ASN A 311 0.51 -19.32 17.55
C ASN A 311 -0.43 -18.11 17.57
N CYS A 312 -0.67 -17.51 16.41
CA CYS A 312 -1.54 -16.35 16.27
C CYS A 312 -2.28 -16.38 14.95
N ASN A 313 -3.58 -16.06 14.97
CA ASN A 313 -4.35 -15.80 13.78
C ASN A 313 -4.59 -14.30 13.68
N ILE A 314 -4.26 -13.70 12.53
CA ILE A 314 -4.54 -12.31 12.22
C ILE A 314 -5.73 -12.28 11.26
N HIS A 315 -6.82 -11.69 11.70
CA HIS A 315 -8.05 -11.53 10.92
C HIS A 315 -7.93 -10.30 10.01
N CYS A 316 -8.28 -10.42 8.74
CA CYS A 316 -8.13 -9.35 7.75
C CYS A 316 -9.30 -9.26 6.77
N LYS A 317 -9.53 -8.09 6.18
CA LYS A 317 -10.64 -7.89 5.22
C LYS A 317 -10.29 -8.35 3.80
N GLY A 318 -9.00 -8.46 3.50
CA GLY A 318 -8.50 -9.02 2.25
C GLY A 318 -7.08 -9.54 2.40
N ILE A 319 -6.56 -10.13 1.34
CA ILE A 319 -5.21 -10.64 1.26
C ILE A 319 -4.71 -10.56 -0.18
N PHE A 320 -3.51 -10.03 -0.38
CA PHE A 320 -2.77 -10.22 -1.62
C PHE A 320 -2.08 -11.58 -1.56
N VAL A 321 -2.30 -12.41 -2.58
CA VAL A 321 -1.62 -13.70 -2.77
C VAL A 321 -0.93 -13.65 -4.12
N GLY A 322 0.39 -13.51 -4.10
CA GLY A 322 1.19 -13.32 -5.29
C GLY A 322 0.78 -12.08 -6.07
N PHE A 323 0.13 -12.29 -7.20
CA PHE A 323 -0.32 -11.25 -8.13
C PHE A 323 -1.78 -10.80 -7.94
N GLU A 324 -2.58 -11.52 -7.15
CA GLU A 324 -4.03 -11.36 -7.05
C GLU A 324 -4.45 -10.80 -5.69
N ALA A 325 -5.52 -10.00 -5.68
CA ALA A 325 -6.09 -9.45 -4.46
C ALA A 325 -7.42 -10.14 -4.15
N LEU A 326 -7.51 -10.82 -3.01
CA LEU A 326 -8.69 -11.55 -2.57
C LEU A 326 -9.37 -10.82 -1.41
N PHE A 327 -10.69 -10.67 -1.47
CA PHE A 327 -11.50 -10.00 -0.46
C PHE A 327 -12.72 -10.84 -0.07
N LEU A 328 -13.31 -10.50 1.07
CA LEU A 328 -14.56 -11.12 1.51
C LEU A 328 -15.67 -10.87 0.46
N GLY A 329 -16.38 -11.93 0.10
CA GLY A 329 -17.40 -11.94 -0.95
C GLY A 329 -16.91 -12.44 -2.30
N ASP A 330 -15.60 -12.56 -2.50
CA ASP A 330 -15.06 -13.06 -3.77
C ASP A 330 -15.32 -14.56 -3.94
N ALA A 331 -15.57 -14.95 -5.20
CA ALA A 331 -15.60 -16.34 -5.60
C ALA A 331 -14.19 -16.80 -5.97
N VAL A 332 -13.67 -17.80 -5.26
CA VAL A 332 -12.35 -18.37 -5.50
C VAL A 332 -12.48 -19.82 -5.96
N ARG A 333 -11.56 -20.23 -6.83
CA ARG A 333 -11.38 -21.64 -7.20
C ARG A 333 -10.37 -22.25 -6.25
N PHE A 334 -10.57 -23.52 -5.92
CA PHE A 334 -9.61 -24.27 -5.14
C PHE A 334 -9.43 -25.67 -5.71
N THR A 335 -8.21 -26.16 -5.57
CA THR A 335 -7.80 -27.50 -5.96
C THR A 335 -7.57 -28.32 -4.71
N THR A 336 -7.80 -29.63 -4.82
CA THR A 336 -7.32 -30.60 -3.84
C THR A 336 -5.81 -30.85 -4.05
N ILE A 337 -5.18 -31.55 -3.10
CA ILE A 337 -3.73 -31.83 -3.13
C ILE A 337 -3.32 -32.65 -4.38
N ASP A 338 -4.26 -33.40 -4.95
CA ASP A 338 -4.16 -34.15 -6.20
C ASP A 338 -4.50 -33.32 -7.45
N THR A 339 -4.43 -31.98 -7.35
CA THR A 339 -4.43 -30.99 -8.44
C THR A 339 -5.66 -30.95 -9.35
N THR A 340 -6.75 -31.65 -9.01
CA THR A 340 -8.04 -31.45 -9.69
C THR A 340 -8.75 -30.21 -9.12
N VAL A 341 -9.23 -29.34 -10.02
CA VAL A 341 -10.08 -28.20 -9.62
C VAL A 341 -11.37 -28.78 -9.05
N TRP A 342 -11.54 -28.61 -7.75
CA TRP A 342 -12.57 -29.33 -7.00
C TRP A 342 -13.86 -28.51 -6.85
N GLY A 343 -13.75 -27.18 -6.82
CA GLY A 343 -14.93 -26.33 -6.74
C GLY A 343 -14.67 -24.83 -6.73
N VAL A 344 -15.77 -24.10 -6.56
CA VAL A 344 -15.80 -22.65 -6.37
C VAL A 344 -16.40 -22.38 -5.00
N MET A 345 -15.79 -21.50 -4.21
CA MET A 345 -16.33 -21.06 -2.92
C MET A 345 -16.34 -19.55 -2.82
N VAL A 346 -17.27 -19.02 -2.03
CA VAL A 346 -17.31 -17.58 -1.70
C VAL A 346 -16.58 -17.35 -0.39
N LEU A 347 -15.60 -16.45 -0.39
CA LEU A 347 -14.84 -16.07 0.79
C LEU A 347 -15.75 -15.37 1.81
N ARG A 348 -15.91 -15.96 3.00
CA ARG A 348 -16.70 -15.38 4.10
C ARG A 348 -15.85 -14.88 5.24
N ASP A 349 -14.66 -15.45 5.40
CA ASP A 349 -13.69 -15.07 6.40
C ASP A 349 -12.28 -15.29 5.87
N LEU A 350 -11.33 -14.46 6.32
CA LEU A 350 -9.93 -14.50 5.93
C LEU A 350 -9.05 -14.23 7.14
N GLN A 351 -8.12 -15.16 7.38
CA GLN A 351 -7.14 -15.05 8.47
C GLN A 351 -5.77 -15.55 8.02
N VAL A 352 -4.73 -14.84 8.44
CA VAL A 352 -3.33 -15.28 8.29
C VAL A 352 -2.90 -15.96 9.58
N GLN A 353 -2.58 -17.25 9.48
CA GLN A 353 -2.14 -18.03 10.62
C GLN A 353 -0.61 -18.04 10.72
N PHE A 354 -0.11 -17.56 11.86
CA PHE A 354 1.28 -17.70 12.26
C PHE A 354 1.39 -18.89 13.21
N LYS A 355 2.21 -19.86 12.83
CA LYS A 355 2.58 -20.97 13.70
C LYS A 355 4.03 -20.79 14.13
N GLY A 356 4.27 -20.81 15.43
CA GLY A 356 5.63 -20.87 15.95
C GLY A 356 6.24 -22.24 15.63
N SER A 357 7.45 -22.24 15.09
CA SER A 357 8.30 -23.43 15.10
C SER A 357 8.75 -23.69 16.54
N HIS A 358 8.49 -24.90 17.03
CA HIS A 358 8.93 -25.39 18.33
C HIS A 358 10.46 -25.43 18.46
#